data_AF-A0A2E6LME0-F1
#
_entry.id   AF-A0A2E6LME0-F1
#
_cell.length_a   1.000
_cell.length_b   1.000
_cell.length_c   1.000
_cell.angle_alpha   90.00
_cell.angle_beta   90.00
_cell.angle_gamma   90.00
#
_symmetry.space_group_name_H-M   'P 1'
#
loop_
_entity.id
_entity.type
_entity.pdbx_description
1 polymer ?
#
loop_
_entity_poly.entity_id
_entity_poly.type
_entity_poly.pdbx_seq_one_letter_code
_entity_poly.pdbx_strand_id
1 'polypeptide(L)'
;MASTRQSVAILAIAGLWVLPGALAQAVTVYDVIALTRADIGASRIIEVMDATGARFALSAEDVLLLDQVGVEEAVIQRMLEAAVAPAQLRSTEMPAVARTARTDRETVRSPVFGVVDAVTADDTAATDDEARALTLGGLPILILRDRGSYASTALRARVLADRLARLMSVGDGRFEASVSDMSASIVFVATGGETHPVLEATAADALAYDRRSVARVTPTLLGRYWAAVLEDFTGLAVRGREPRRLDDLHQGDAIVLLDRAMRAVRDADGRTTMATASTYLPGPVRQHLAGLAGSVPEDFERLGR
;
A
#
# COMPACT_ATOMS: atom_id res chain seq x y z
N MET A 1 3.08 -7.22 -79.36
CA MET A 1 3.22 -5.83 -79.87
C MET A 1 2.57 -4.89 -78.87
N ALA A 2 3.29 -3.83 -78.49
CA ALA A 2 2.89 -2.63 -77.72
C ALA A 2 2.31 -2.85 -76.29
N SER A 3 2.95 -2.44 -75.18
CA SER A 3 3.29 -1.05 -74.71
C SER A 3 2.00 -0.24 -74.46
N THR A 4 1.68 0.42 -73.33
CA THR A 4 2.48 1.26 -72.41
C THR A 4 1.60 1.81 -71.25
N ARG A 5 2.26 2.21 -70.13
CA ARG A 5 1.94 3.30 -69.14
C ARG A 5 0.80 3.08 -68.13
N GLN A 6 1.09 2.91 -66.83
CA GLN A 6 1.39 3.93 -65.78
C GLN A 6 0.23 4.91 -65.49
N SER A 7 -0.31 4.85 -64.27
CA SER A 7 -0.42 6.00 -63.36
C SER A 7 -0.79 5.57 -61.94
N VAL A 8 0.02 6.10 -61.01
CA VAL A 8 -0.05 6.00 -59.55
C VAL A 8 -1.09 7.00 -59.04
N ALA A 9 -1.89 6.61 -58.04
CA ALA A 9 -2.57 7.56 -57.16
C ALA A 9 -2.58 6.99 -55.74
N ILE A 10 -1.49 7.25 -55.02
CA ILE A 10 -1.41 7.14 -53.57
C ILE A 10 -2.09 8.41 -53.03
N LEU A 11 -3.22 8.27 -52.34
CA LEU A 11 -3.78 9.36 -51.55
C LEU A 11 -3.76 8.96 -50.08
N ALA A 12 -2.74 9.48 -49.41
CA ALA A 12 -2.59 9.48 -47.97
C ALA A 12 -3.55 10.51 -47.36
N ILE A 13 -4.40 10.07 -46.45
CA ILE A 13 -4.97 10.95 -45.42
C ILE A 13 -4.63 10.29 -44.08
N ALA A 14 -3.47 10.67 -43.57
CA ALA A 14 -3.05 10.43 -42.21
C ALA A 14 -3.96 11.25 -41.29
N GLY A 15 -5.03 10.61 -40.79
CA GLY A 15 -5.78 11.11 -39.64
C GLY A 15 -4.93 10.93 -38.40
N LEU A 16 -4.18 11.96 -38.04
CA LEU A 16 -3.43 12.07 -36.80
C LEU A 16 -4.42 12.12 -35.63
N TRP A 17 -4.68 10.95 -35.03
CA TRP A 17 -5.36 10.85 -33.75
C TRP A 17 -4.44 11.44 -32.68
N VAL A 18 -4.68 12.70 -32.33
CA VAL A 18 -4.13 13.31 -31.12
C VAL A 18 -4.83 12.64 -29.94
N LEU A 19 -4.22 11.59 -29.39
CA LEU A 19 -4.64 11.01 -28.13
C LEU A 19 -4.45 12.07 -27.03
N PRO A 20 -5.46 12.30 -26.17
CA PRO A 20 -5.34 13.23 -25.06
C PRO A 20 -4.23 12.76 -24.12
N GLY A 21 -3.31 13.66 -23.79
CA GLY A 21 -2.14 13.39 -22.99
C GLY A 21 -2.53 12.77 -21.65
N ALA A 22 -2.28 11.47 -21.51
CA ALA A 22 -2.02 10.90 -20.21
C ALA A 22 -0.82 11.67 -19.66
N LEU A 23 -1.02 12.40 -18.56
CA LEU A 23 0.08 12.96 -17.80
C LEU A 23 0.97 11.77 -17.43
N ALA A 24 2.07 11.59 -18.17
CA ALA A 24 3.04 10.56 -17.87
C ALA A 24 3.55 10.86 -16.47
N GLN A 25 3.09 10.08 -15.49
CA GLN A 25 3.60 10.17 -14.14
C GLN A 25 5.09 9.85 -14.22
N ALA A 26 5.91 10.73 -13.64
CA ALA A 26 7.34 10.54 -13.63
C ALA A 26 7.66 9.20 -12.97
N VAL A 27 8.53 8.41 -13.60
CA VAL A 27 9.00 7.12 -13.07
C VAL A 27 9.56 7.34 -11.67
N THR A 28 9.06 6.57 -10.71
CA THR A 28 9.49 6.59 -9.32
C THR A 28 10.57 5.53 -9.06
N VAL A 29 11.18 5.55 -7.88
CA VAL A 29 12.12 4.51 -7.43
C VAL A 29 11.48 3.12 -7.48
N TYR A 30 10.18 3.01 -7.18
CA TYR A 30 9.44 1.75 -7.22
C TYR A 30 9.17 1.25 -8.62
N ASP A 31 8.91 2.15 -9.56
CA ASP A 31 8.75 1.76 -10.96
C ASP A 31 10.04 1.12 -11.49
N VAL A 32 11.20 1.65 -11.09
CA VAL A 32 12.50 1.04 -11.42
C VAL A 32 12.66 -0.34 -10.77
N ILE A 33 12.27 -0.49 -9.50
CA ILE A 33 12.31 -1.79 -8.81
C ILE A 33 11.37 -2.80 -9.51
N ALA A 34 10.15 -2.39 -9.81
CA ALA A 34 9.15 -3.24 -10.45
C ALA A 34 9.60 -3.67 -11.85
N LEU A 35 10.15 -2.75 -12.65
CA LEU A 35 10.71 -3.07 -13.97
C LEU A 35 11.90 -4.05 -13.86
N THR A 36 12.78 -3.85 -12.89
CA THR A 36 13.90 -4.77 -12.63
C THR A 36 13.39 -6.18 -12.30
N ARG A 37 12.38 -6.30 -11.45
CA ARG A 37 11.78 -7.61 -11.10
C ARG A 37 11.05 -8.27 -12.25
N ALA A 38 10.52 -7.48 -13.18
CA ALA A 38 9.94 -7.97 -14.43
C ALA A 38 11.01 -8.36 -15.48
N ASP A 39 12.28 -8.46 -15.07
CA ASP A 39 13.44 -8.81 -15.92
C ASP A 39 13.60 -7.85 -17.12
N ILE A 40 13.19 -6.59 -16.94
CA ILE A 40 13.41 -5.54 -17.92
C ILE A 40 14.86 -5.09 -17.79
N GLY A 41 15.67 -5.34 -18.82
CA GLY A 41 17.09 -4.98 -18.80
C GLY A 41 17.34 -3.47 -18.62
N ALA A 42 18.47 -3.13 -17.99
CA ALA A 42 18.83 -1.76 -17.64
C ALA A 42 18.64 -0.72 -18.76
N SER A 43 19.03 -1.04 -19.99
CA SER A 43 18.91 -0.12 -21.12
C SER A 43 17.46 0.33 -21.37
N ARG A 44 16.49 -0.58 -21.19
CA ARG A 44 15.08 -0.27 -21.40
C ARG A 44 14.50 0.53 -20.24
N ILE A 45 14.93 0.24 -19.01
CA ILE A 45 14.55 1.05 -17.84
C ILE A 45 15.05 2.49 -18.00
N ILE A 46 16.31 2.67 -18.40
CA ILE A 46 16.91 3.99 -18.67
C ILE A 46 16.14 4.73 -19.77
N GLU A 47 15.78 4.06 -20.87
CA GLU A 47 14.97 4.67 -21.93
C GLU A 47 13.61 5.16 -21.42
N VAL A 48 12.95 4.39 -20.54
CA VAL A 48 11.68 4.79 -19.91
C VAL A 48 11.87 5.99 -18.97
N MET A 49 12.96 6.03 -18.19
CA MET A 49 13.31 7.17 -17.35
C MET A 49 13.56 8.43 -18.19
N ASP A 50 14.30 8.31 -19.29
CA ASP A 50 14.61 9.42 -20.20
C ASP A 50 13.35 9.93 -20.91
N ALA A 51 12.51 9.02 -21.40
CA ALA A 51 11.27 9.35 -22.09
C ALA A 51 10.25 10.06 -21.19
N THR A 52 10.23 9.72 -19.89
CA THR A 52 9.31 10.33 -18.91
C THR A 52 9.89 11.57 -18.23
N GLY A 53 11.17 11.90 -18.47
CA GLY A 53 11.86 12.99 -17.79
C GLY A 53 11.92 12.77 -16.28
N ALA A 54 12.09 11.52 -15.86
CA ALA A 54 12.05 11.13 -14.46
C ALA A 54 13.07 11.91 -13.62
N ARG A 55 12.64 12.38 -12.45
CA ARG A 55 13.49 13.09 -11.49
C ARG A 55 13.38 12.39 -10.16
N PHE A 56 14.51 12.01 -9.59
CA PHE A 56 14.54 11.24 -8.36
C PHE A 56 15.01 12.11 -7.20
N ALA A 57 14.44 11.86 -6.02
CA ALA A 57 14.96 12.38 -4.76
C ALA A 57 15.54 11.18 -4.00
N LEU A 58 16.75 10.75 -4.40
CA LEU A 58 17.39 9.58 -3.80
C LEU A 58 18.09 9.95 -2.50
N SER A 59 17.81 9.20 -1.44
CA SER A 59 18.67 9.15 -0.25
C SER A 59 19.76 8.08 -0.41
N ALA A 60 20.74 8.07 0.51
CA ALA A 60 21.75 7.01 0.54
C ALA A 60 21.10 5.63 0.79
N GLU A 61 20.04 5.59 1.59
CA GLU A 61 19.26 4.39 1.87
C GLU A 61 18.53 3.87 0.63
N ASP A 62 18.02 4.76 -0.24
CA ASP A 62 17.38 4.35 -1.49
C ASP A 62 18.37 3.69 -2.45
N VAL A 63 19.62 4.18 -2.52
CA VAL A 63 20.68 3.57 -3.33
C VAL A 63 21.00 2.16 -2.84
N LEU A 64 21.13 1.98 -1.51
CA LEU A 64 21.35 0.65 -0.92
C LEU A 64 20.18 -0.29 -1.18
N LEU A 65 18.94 0.22 -1.14
CA LEU A 65 17.75 -0.57 -1.45
C LEU A 65 17.75 -1.03 -2.91
N LEU A 66 18.06 -0.14 -3.85
CA LEU A 66 18.11 -0.46 -5.29
C LEU A 66 19.15 -1.56 -5.57
N ASP A 67 20.35 -1.44 -4.99
CA ASP A 67 21.40 -2.45 -5.08
C ASP A 67 20.94 -3.80 -4.48
N GLN A 68 20.35 -3.79 -3.29
CA GLN A 68 19.82 -5.01 -2.63
C GLN A 68 18.72 -5.71 -3.41
N VAL A 69 17.94 -4.97 -4.20
CA VAL A 69 16.87 -5.52 -5.04
C VAL A 69 17.39 -5.97 -6.41
N GLY A 70 18.70 -5.81 -6.66
CA GLY A 70 19.35 -6.26 -7.90
C GLY A 70 19.17 -5.29 -9.07
N VAL A 71 18.88 -4.02 -8.80
CA VAL A 71 18.84 -3.00 -9.84
C VAL A 71 20.27 -2.80 -10.36
N GLU A 72 20.45 -2.94 -11.67
CA GLU A 72 21.79 -2.81 -12.28
C GLU A 72 22.40 -1.42 -12.01
N GLU A 73 23.71 -1.39 -11.73
CA GLU A 73 24.47 -0.18 -11.40
C GLU A 73 24.28 0.95 -12.42
N ALA A 74 24.15 0.62 -13.71
CA ALA A 74 23.92 1.62 -14.76
C ALA A 74 22.59 2.37 -14.57
N VAL A 75 21.55 1.69 -14.08
CA VAL A 75 20.25 2.31 -13.77
C VAL A 75 20.38 3.18 -12.51
N ILE A 76 21.05 2.68 -11.47
CA ILE A 76 21.30 3.44 -10.23
C ILE A 76 22.07 4.72 -10.54
N GLN A 77 23.15 4.63 -11.33
CA GLN A 77 23.93 5.79 -11.78
C GLN A 77 23.06 6.77 -12.58
N ARG A 78 22.22 6.29 -13.49
CA ARG A 78 21.30 7.14 -14.24
C ARG A 78 20.31 7.85 -13.31
N MET A 79 19.77 7.16 -12.30
CA MET A 79 18.86 7.77 -11.32
C MET A 79 19.58 8.84 -10.49
N LEU A 80 20.85 8.62 -10.13
CA LEU A 80 21.70 9.60 -9.44
C LEU A 80 21.99 10.83 -10.31
N GLU A 81 22.27 10.66 -11.59
CA GLU A 81 22.43 11.76 -12.55
C GLU A 81 21.14 12.57 -12.74
N ALA A 82 20.00 11.89 -12.69
CA ALA A 82 18.68 12.50 -12.74
C ALA A 82 18.20 13.01 -11.37
N ALA A 83 19.00 12.84 -10.30
CA ALA A 83 18.62 13.23 -8.96
C ALA A 83 18.66 14.75 -8.80
N VAL A 84 17.61 15.32 -8.22
CA VAL A 84 17.58 16.75 -7.90
C VAL A 84 18.27 16.95 -6.56
N ALA A 85 19.28 17.83 -6.51
CA ALA A 85 20.00 18.12 -5.28
C ALA A 85 19.03 18.54 -4.16
N PRO A 86 19.10 17.92 -2.95
CA PRO A 86 18.12 18.11 -1.88
C PRO A 86 18.04 19.55 -1.34
N ALA A 87 19.01 20.40 -1.69
CA ALA A 87 19.06 21.80 -1.30
C ALA A 87 17.91 22.66 -1.87
N GLN A 88 17.26 22.25 -2.98
CA GLN A 88 16.20 23.05 -3.61
C GLN A 88 14.77 22.71 -3.14
N LEU A 89 14.60 21.69 -2.28
CA LEU A 89 13.29 21.30 -1.73
C LEU A 89 13.03 21.86 -0.32
N ARG A 90 13.95 22.66 0.24
CA ARG A 90 13.88 23.23 1.61
C ARG A 90 13.29 24.65 1.69
N SER A 91 12.22 24.94 0.95
CA SER A 91 11.44 26.18 1.15
C SER A 91 9.94 25.92 1.30
N THR A 92 9.58 24.79 1.92
CA THR A 92 8.27 24.65 2.56
C THR A 92 8.52 24.55 4.06
N GLU A 93 8.30 25.67 4.73
CA GLU A 93 8.37 25.86 6.16
C GLU A 93 7.49 24.79 6.85
N MET A 94 8.12 23.81 7.50
CA MET A 94 7.42 22.85 8.36
C MET A 94 6.85 23.62 9.57
N PRO A 95 5.53 23.63 9.81
CA PRO A 95 5.00 24.14 11.05
C PRO A 95 5.49 23.25 12.20
N ALA A 96 5.93 23.89 13.28
CA ALA A 96 6.36 23.24 14.50
C ALA A 96 5.24 22.30 15.00
N VAL A 97 5.51 20.99 14.98
CA VAL A 97 4.61 19.99 15.52
C VAL A 97 4.48 20.22 17.02
N ALA A 98 3.33 20.75 17.43
CA ALA A 98 2.92 20.81 18.82
C ALA A 98 2.83 19.39 19.36
N ARG A 99 3.53 19.11 20.47
CA ARG A 99 3.33 17.91 21.28
C ARG A 99 1.87 17.88 21.74
N THR A 100 1.06 17.06 21.09
CA THR A 100 -0.29 16.75 21.57
C THR A 100 -0.20 15.87 22.81
N ALA A 101 -1.11 16.15 23.74
CA ALA A 101 -1.17 15.59 25.07
C ALA A 101 -1.30 14.06 25.05
N ARG A 102 -0.55 13.45 25.96
CA ARG A 102 -0.63 12.03 26.34
C ARG A 102 -1.99 11.79 27.00
N THR A 103 -2.94 11.24 26.26
CA THR A 103 -4.16 10.66 26.85
C THR A 103 -3.82 9.34 27.51
N ASP A 104 -4.16 9.21 28.80
CA ASP A 104 -4.03 7.97 29.56
C ASP A 104 -4.78 6.83 28.87
N ARG A 105 -4.05 5.76 28.53
CA ARG A 105 -4.53 4.61 27.77
C ARG A 105 -4.38 3.35 28.62
N GLU A 106 -5.51 2.75 29.02
CA GLU A 106 -5.55 1.42 29.62
C GLU A 106 -5.23 0.39 28.53
N THR A 107 -3.97 -0.04 28.47
CA THR A 107 -3.46 -0.98 27.48
C THR A 107 -3.68 -2.39 28.03
N VAL A 108 -4.56 -3.17 27.41
CA VAL A 108 -4.65 -4.62 27.67
C VAL A 108 -3.39 -5.25 27.08
N ARG A 109 -2.37 -5.45 27.91
CA ARG A 109 -1.08 -6.01 27.50
C ARG A 109 -1.19 -7.52 27.35
N SER A 110 -1.38 -8.00 26.13
CA SER A 110 -1.12 -9.41 25.79
C SER A 110 0.35 -9.57 25.40
N PRO A 111 1.04 -10.63 25.85
CA PRO A 111 2.48 -10.75 25.66
C PRO A 111 2.83 -11.11 24.21
N VAL A 112 3.65 -10.24 23.62
CA VAL A 112 4.72 -10.53 22.63
C VAL A 112 4.39 -10.46 21.14
N PHE A 113 3.14 -10.52 20.65
CA PHE A 113 2.91 -10.32 19.20
C PHE A 113 1.65 -9.49 18.90
N GLY A 114 1.85 -8.37 18.18
CA GLY A 114 0.80 -7.56 17.57
C GLY A 114 -0.22 -6.99 18.56
N VAL A 115 0.10 -5.88 19.23
CA VAL A 115 -0.96 -5.10 19.89
C VAL A 115 -1.88 -4.58 18.80
N VAL A 116 -3.15 -4.99 18.84
CA VAL A 116 -4.21 -4.42 18.01
C VAL A 116 -4.81 -3.27 18.78
N ASP A 117 -4.80 -2.09 18.18
CA ASP A 117 -5.25 -0.87 18.82
C ASP A 117 -6.15 -0.06 17.88
N ALA A 118 -7.07 0.69 18.45
CA ALA A 118 -7.81 1.73 17.72
C ALA A 118 -7.22 3.10 18.08
N VAL A 119 -6.81 3.87 17.08
CA VAL A 119 -6.26 5.22 17.26
C VAL A 119 -7.02 6.22 16.38
N THR A 120 -7.01 7.49 16.76
CA THR A 120 -7.41 8.58 15.86
C THR A 120 -6.51 8.53 14.62
N ALA A 121 -7.12 8.49 13.44
CA ALA A 121 -6.34 8.67 12.22
C ALA A 121 -5.88 10.13 12.16
N ASP A 122 -4.58 10.36 11.99
CA ASP A 122 -4.04 11.70 11.74
C ASP A 122 -4.40 12.09 10.31
N ASP A 123 -5.64 12.56 10.13
CA ASP A 123 -6.17 13.04 8.87
C ASP A 123 -6.38 14.54 9.06
N THR A 124 -5.47 15.35 8.50
CA THR A 124 -5.41 16.81 8.68
C THR A 124 -6.62 17.56 8.11
N ALA A 125 -7.70 16.86 7.76
CA ALA A 125 -8.93 17.42 7.23
C ALA A 125 -10.17 16.57 7.60
N ALA A 126 -10.69 16.67 8.83
CA ALA A 126 -12.12 16.37 9.10
C ALA A 126 -12.63 16.83 10.47
N THR A 127 -13.83 17.39 10.45
CA THR A 127 -14.72 17.74 11.57
C THR A 127 -15.61 16.55 12.02
N ASP A 128 -15.91 16.49 13.32
CA ASP A 128 -16.98 15.79 14.09
C ASP A 128 -17.40 14.32 13.87
N ASP A 129 -16.91 13.59 12.85
CA ASP A 129 -16.96 12.11 12.85
C ASP A 129 -15.60 11.56 12.46
N GLU A 130 -14.70 11.52 13.44
CA GLU A 130 -13.29 11.21 13.27
C GLU A 130 -13.05 9.81 12.67
N ALA A 131 -12.29 9.77 11.58
CA ALA A 131 -11.73 8.53 11.05
C ALA A 131 -10.87 7.84 12.13
N ARG A 132 -10.97 6.52 12.19
CA ARG A 132 -10.23 5.71 13.17
C ARG A 132 -9.36 4.70 12.47
N ALA A 133 -8.08 4.73 12.78
CA ALA A 133 -7.15 3.72 12.31
C ALA A 133 -7.17 2.52 13.26
N LEU A 134 -7.36 1.33 12.69
CA LEU A 134 -6.98 0.09 13.34
C LEU A 134 -5.49 -0.10 13.10
N THR A 135 -4.73 -0.22 14.17
CA THR A 135 -3.29 -0.48 14.12
C THR A 135 -3.01 -1.92 14.55
N LEU A 136 -2.00 -2.52 13.95
CA LEU A 136 -1.42 -3.79 14.37
C LEU A 136 0.08 -3.57 14.54
N GLY A 137 0.63 -3.95 15.69
CA GLY A 137 2.07 -3.77 15.96
C GLY A 137 2.53 -2.31 15.82
N GLY A 138 1.62 -1.36 16.06
CA GLY A 138 1.85 0.08 15.93
C GLY A 138 1.77 0.67 14.52
N LEU A 139 1.53 -0.13 13.47
CA LEU A 139 1.29 0.36 12.12
C LEU A 139 -0.22 0.40 11.81
N PRO A 140 -0.73 1.45 11.15
CA PRO A 140 -2.10 1.45 10.66
C PRO A 140 -2.27 0.38 9.59
N ILE A 141 -3.30 -0.45 9.74
CA ILE A 141 -3.64 -1.51 8.77
C ILE A 141 -4.97 -1.23 8.09
N LEU A 142 -5.90 -0.52 8.76
CA LEU A 142 -7.19 -0.14 8.18
C LEU A 142 -7.58 1.23 8.69
N ILE A 143 -8.14 2.09 7.82
CA ILE A 143 -8.78 3.33 8.24
C ILE A 143 -10.30 3.17 8.11
N LEU A 144 -11.00 3.21 9.23
CA LEU A 144 -12.46 3.22 9.32
C LEU A 144 -12.96 4.64 9.25
N ARG A 145 -13.89 4.90 8.33
CA ARG A 145 -14.47 6.23 8.11
C ARG A 145 -15.99 6.25 8.25
N ASP A 146 -16.61 5.08 8.25
CA ASP A 146 -18.03 4.89 8.52
C ASP A 146 -18.21 4.23 9.89
N ARG A 147 -19.30 4.56 10.57
CA ARG A 147 -19.70 3.89 11.82
C ARG A 147 -20.42 2.57 11.56
N GLY A 148 -20.94 2.33 10.35
CA GLY A 148 -21.74 1.15 10.03
C GLY A 148 -22.94 1.03 10.98
N SER A 149 -23.16 -0.16 11.53
CA SER A 149 -24.22 -0.42 12.51
C SER A 149 -23.89 0.06 13.94
N TYR A 150 -22.76 0.72 14.16
CA TYR A 150 -22.30 1.13 15.48
C TYR A 150 -22.75 2.55 15.84
N ALA A 151 -22.70 2.86 17.13
CA ALA A 151 -23.02 4.20 17.64
C ALA A 151 -22.02 5.26 17.18
N SER A 152 -20.75 4.89 16.92
CA SER A 152 -19.70 5.77 16.42
C SER A 152 -18.58 4.99 15.73
N THR A 153 -17.78 5.66 14.91
CA THR A 153 -16.57 5.09 14.28
C THR A 153 -15.55 4.64 15.33
N ALA A 154 -15.44 5.37 16.46
CA ALA A 154 -14.61 4.99 17.60
C ALA A 154 -15.06 3.67 18.24
N LEU A 155 -16.37 3.50 18.46
CA LEU A 155 -16.91 2.25 19.00
C LEU A 155 -16.69 1.09 18.02
N ARG A 156 -16.93 1.30 16.71
CA ARG A 156 -16.64 0.32 15.67
C ARG A 156 -15.17 -0.11 15.73
N ALA A 157 -14.23 0.85 15.71
CA ALA A 157 -12.80 0.57 15.76
C ALA A 157 -12.40 -0.24 17.00
N ARG A 158 -12.91 0.13 18.19
CA ARG A 158 -12.64 -0.60 19.42
C ARG A 158 -13.14 -2.04 19.37
N VAL A 159 -14.40 -2.25 18.94
CA VAL A 159 -14.99 -3.59 18.83
C VAL A 159 -14.20 -4.46 17.84
N LEU A 160 -13.75 -3.87 16.73
CA LEU A 160 -12.93 -4.56 15.74
C LEU A 160 -11.54 -4.89 16.28
N ALA A 161 -10.90 -3.99 17.02
CA ALA A 161 -9.63 -4.25 17.66
C ALA A 161 -9.72 -5.41 18.66
N ASP A 162 -10.73 -5.39 19.55
CA ASP A 162 -10.97 -6.46 20.52
C ASP A 162 -11.25 -7.80 19.83
N ARG A 163 -11.98 -7.77 18.72
CA ARG A 163 -12.30 -8.95 17.92
C ARG A 163 -11.06 -9.53 17.26
N LEU A 164 -10.25 -8.72 16.60
CA LEU A 164 -8.97 -9.14 16.00
C LEU A 164 -8.03 -9.70 17.07
N ALA A 165 -7.91 -9.06 18.23
CA ALA A 165 -7.10 -9.55 19.34
C ALA A 165 -7.54 -10.95 19.81
N ARG A 166 -8.85 -11.22 19.90
CA ARG A 166 -9.36 -12.57 20.18
C ARG A 166 -9.02 -13.56 19.07
N LEU A 167 -9.18 -13.18 17.81
CA LEU A 167 -8.85 -14.06 16.67
C LEU A 167 -7.38 -14.47 16.66
N MET A 168 -6.47 -13.59 17.09
CA MET A 168 -5.05 -13.94 17.22
C MET A 168 -4.80 -15.05 18.26
N SER A 169 -5.73 -15.27 19.21
CA SER A 169 -5.66 -16.38 20.18
C SER A 169 -6.29 -17.69 19.68
N VAL A 170 -7.11 -17.65 18.62
CA VAL A 170 -7.71 -18.85 17.99
C VAL A 170 -6.65 -19.70 17.28
N GLY A 171 -5.55 -19.07 16.83
CA GLY A 171 -4.41 -19.73 16.21
C GLY A 171 -4.36 -19.55 14.69
N ASP A 172 -4.07 -20.63 13.97
CA ASP A 172 -3.91 -20.60 12.52
C ASP A 172 -5.26 -20.58 11.78
N GLY A 173 -5.32 -19.75 10.74
CA GLY A 173 -6.48 -19.58 9.87
C GLY A 173 -6.20 -18.48 8.84
N ARG A 174 -7.21 -18.14 8.06
CA ARG A 174 -7.10 -17.15 6.98
C ARG A 174 -8.27 -16.18 6.96
N PHE A 175 -8.03 -14.97 6.49
CA PHE A 175 -9.08 -13.97 6.24
C PHE A 175 -9.67 -14.15 4.84
N GLU A 176 -10.99 -14.11 4.76
CA GLU A 176 -11.75 -14.22 3.51
C GLU A 176 -12.85 -13.17 3.44
N ALA A 177 -13.16 -12.71 2.23
CA ALA A 177 -14.32 -11.88 1.97
C ALA A 177 -15.49 -12.76 1.51
N SER A 178 -16.53 -12.84 2.33
CA SER A 178 -17.84 -13.38 1.97
C SER A 178 -18.68 -12.27 1.34
N VAL A 179 -19.02 -12.44 0.06
CA VAL A 179 -19.69 -11.41 -0.75
C VAL A 179 -21.19 -11.68 -0.78
N SER A 180 -21.97 -10.64 -0.52
CA SER A 180 -23.40 -10.59 -0.78
C SER A 180 -23.72 -9.52 -1.85
N ASP A 181 -24.97 -9.44 -2.29
CA ASP A 181 -25.39 -8.50 -3.33
C ASP A 181 -25.16 -7.02 -2.96
N MET A 182 -25.12 -6.69 -1.66
CA MET A 182 -25.03 -5.29 -1.18
C MET A 182 -23.85 -5.00 -0.24
N SER A 183 -23.18 -6.02 0.28
CA SER A 183 -22.06 -5.84 1.20
C SER A 183 -21.07 -6.99 1.11
N ALA A 184 -19.85 -6.76 1.60
CA ALA A 184 -18.85 -7.81 1.77
C ALA A 184 -18.50 -7.95 3.25
N SER A 185 -18.75 -9.12 3.81
CA SER A 185 -18.34 -9.47 5.16
C SER A 185 -16.96 -10.11 5.12
N ILE A 186 -16.03 -9.60 5.92
CA ILE A 186 -14.74 -10.21 6.14
C ILE A 186 -14.86 -11.19 7.30
N VAL A 187 -14.48 -12.43 7.06
CA VAL A 187 -14.50 -13.52 8.04
C VAL A 187 -13.09 -14.08 8.22
N PHE A 188 -12.81 -14.60 9.42
CA PHE A 188 -11.63 -15.40 9.69
C PHE A 188 -12.03 -16.88 9.73
N VAL A 189 -11.43 -17.68 8.86
CA VAL A 189 -11.66 -19.13 8.78
C VAL A 189 -10.50 -19.82 9.47
N ALA A 190 -10.74 -20.36 10.67
CA ALA A 190 -9.77 -21.14 11.41
C ALA A 190 -9.42 -22.43 10.64
N THR A 191 -8.24 -23.00 10.92
CA THR A 191 -7.79 -24.26 10.26
C THR A 191 -8.77 -25.43 10.49
N GLY A 192 -9.52 -25.40 11.59
CA GLY A 192 -10.60 -26.37 11.88
C GLY A 192 -11.92 -26.13 11.12
N GLY A 193 -11.99 -25.10 10.27
CA GLY A 193 -13.19 -24.74 9.50
C GLY A 193 -14.17 -23.82 10.24
N GLU A 194 -13.94 -23.53 11.52
CA GLU A 194 -14.75 -22.54 12.25
C GLU A 194 -14.59 -21.15 11.61
N THR A 195 -15.72 -20.47 11.39
CA THR A 195 -15.75 -19.16 10.76
C THR A 195 -16.15 -18.11 11.78
N HIS A 196 -15.33 -17.08 11.91
CA HIS A 196 -15.56 -15.97 12.83
C HIS A 196 -15.76 -14.67 12.05
N PRO A 197 -16.89 -13.96 12.20
CA PRO A 197 -17.09 -12.69 11.53
C PRO A 197 -16.10 -11.66 12.07
N VAL A 198 -15.42 -10.93 11.18
CA VAL A 198 -14.42 -9.91 11.53
C VAL A 198 -15.02 -8.52 11.40
N LEU A 199 -15.41 -8.11 10.20
CA LEU A 199 -16.05 -6.82 9.96
C LEU A 199 -16.84 -6.87 8.64
N GLU A 200 -17.58 -5.80 8.35
CA GLU A 200 -18.33 -5.66 7.09
C GLU A 200 -17.87 -4.39 6.39
N ALA A 201 -17.64 -4.48 5.08
CA ALA A 201 -17.38 -3.35 4.20
C ALA A 201 -18.73 -2.83 3.67
N THR A 202 -19.13 -1.64 4.14
CA THR A 202 -20.40 -1.01 3.73
C THR A 202 -20.22 -0.21 2.43
N ALA A 203 -21.34 0.17 1.81
CA ALA A 203 -21.32 1.14 0.71
C ALA A 203 -20.71 2.49 1.10
N ALA A 204 -20.88 2.91 2.36
CA ALA A 204 -20.29 4.14 2.88
C ALA A 204 -18.77 4.02 3.06
N ASP A 205 -18.29 2.87 3.53
CA ASP A 205 -16.84 2.59 3.57
C ASP A 205 -16.23 2.65 2.16
N ALA A 206 -16.88 1.97 1.21
CA ALA A 206 -16.43 1.94 -0.19
C ALA A 206 -16.35 3.35 -0.79
N LEU A 207 -17.39 4.17 -0.62
CA LEU A 207 -17.40 5.56 -1.06
C LEU A 207 -16.32 6.42 -0.38
N ALA A 208 -16.01 6.15 0.89
CA ALA A 208 -14.95 6.86 1.59
C ALA A 208 -13.56 6.53 1.04
N TYR A 209 -13.32 5.27 0.64
CA TYR A 209 -12.08 4.86 -0.02
C TYR A 209 -12.00 5.32 -1.46
N ASP A 210 -13.12 5.33 -2.19
CA ASP A 210 -13.26 5.78 -3.57
C ASP A 210 -12.69 7.20 -3.75
N ARG A 211 -13.02 8.12 -2.84
CA ARG A 211 -12.53 9.51 -2.85
C ARG A 211 -11.01 9.67 -2.73
N ARG A 212 -10.29 8.63 -2.33
CA ARG A 212 -8.83 8.63 -2.12
C ARG A 212 -8.09 7.61 -2.98
N SER A 213 -8.84 6.77 -3.68
CA SER A 213 -8.29 5.73 -4.55
C SER A 213 -8.40 6.22 -5.99
N VAL A 214 -7.48 5.75 -6.84
CA VAL A 214 -7.55 6.05 -8.29
C VAL A 214 -8.64 5.21 -8.96
N ALA A 215 -8.89 4.01 -8.42
CA ALA A 215 -9.89 3.07 -8.91
C ALA A 215 -11.25 3.26 -8.22
N ARG A 216 -12.32 2.86 -8.92
CA ARG A 216 -13.66 2.85 -8.36
C ARG A 216 -13.78 1.77 -7.28
N VAL A 217 -14.07 2.16 -6.05
CA VAL A 217 -14.13 1.21 -4.93
C VAL A 217 -15.58 0.76 -4.69
N THR A 218 -15.83 -0.55 -4.86
CA THR A 218 -17.10 -1.20 -4.48
C THR A 218 -16.98 -1.89 -3.12
N PRO A 219 -18.10 -2.18 -2.42
CA PRO A 219 -18.06 -2.96 -1.16
C PRO A 219 -17.34 -4.31 -1.32
N THR A 220 -17.59 -4.99 -2.44
CA THR A 220 -16.95 -6.26 -2.79
C THR A 220 -15.44 -6.12 -2.95
N LEU A 221 -14.99 -5.13 -3.71
CA LEU A 221 -13.56 -4.87 -3.90
C LEU A 221 -12.88 -4.51 -2.58
N LEU A 222 -13.50 -3.62 -1.80
CA LEU A 222 -12.98 -3.19 -0.50
C LEU A 222 -12.91 -4.36 0.49
N GLY A 223 -13.93 -5.22 0.53
CA GLY A 223 -13.94 -6.37 1.42
C GLY A 223 -12.82 -7.38 1.10
N ARG A 224 -12.59 -7.65 -0.19
CA ARG A 224 -11.46 -8.48 -0.64
C ARG A 224 -10.12 -7.85 -0.28
N TYR A 225 -9.99 -6.54 -0.49
CA TYR A 225 -8.78 -5.79 -0.16
C TYR A 225 -8.48 -5.83 1.34
N TRP A 226 -9.46 -5.52 2.18
CA TRP A 226 -9.32 -5.58 3.63
C TRP A 226 -9.00 -7.00 4.13
N ALA A 227 -9.57 -8.04 3.52
CA ALA A 227 -9.19 -9.42 3.84
C ALA A 227 -7.72 -9.71 3.50
N ALA A 228 -7.23 -9.25 2.34
CA ALA A 228 -5.82 -9.39 1.94
C ALA A 228 -4.86 -8.64 2.90
N VAL A 229 -5.20 -7.39 3.24
CA VAL A 229 -4.44 -6.59 4.22
C VAL A 229 -4.39 -7.27 5.58
N LEU A 230 -5.53 -7.75 6.09
CA LEU A 230 -5.57 -8.46 7.36
C LEU A 230 -4.75 -9.75 7.32
N GLU A 231 -4.84 -10.53 6.24
CA GLU A 231 -4.07 -11.77 6.06
C GLU A 231 -2.57 -11.50 6.13
N ASP A 232 -2.04 -10.59 5.32
CA ASP A 232 -0.60 -10.37 5.22
C ASP A 232 -0.05 -9.68 6.48
N PHE A 233 -0.72 -8.65 7.02
CA PHE A 233 -0.24 -7.98 8.22
C PHE A 233 -0.32 -8.87 9.47
N THR A 234 -1.36 -9.69 9.64
CA THR A 234 -1.42 -10.65 10.77
C THR A 234 -0.45 -11.81 10.58
N GLY A 235 -0.30 -12.31 9.34
CA GLY A 235 0.71 -13.28 8.97
C GLY A 235 2.11 -12.80 9.34
N LEU A 236 2.43 -11.55 9.03
CA LEU A 236 3.70 -10.93 9.34
C LEU A 236 3.88 -10.69 10.85
N ALA A 237 2.94 -9.98 11.48
CA ALA A 237 3.05 -9.53 12.86
C ALA A 237 3.03 -10.67 13.89
N VAL A 238 2.21 -11.70 13.64
CA VAL A 238 1.90 -12.74 14.61
C VAL A 238 2.57 -14.06 14.24
N ARG A 239 2.63 -14.39 12.95
CA ARG A 239 3.06 -15.71 12.48
C ARG A 239 4.44 -15.71 11.83
N GLY A 240 5.03 -14.54 11.60
CA GLY A 240 6.29 -14.41 10.85
C GLY A 240 6.23 -15.02 9.45
N ARG A 241 5.05 -15.00 8.83
CA ARG A 241 4.83 -15.46 7.45
C ARG A 241 5.10 -14.31 6.49
N GLU A 242 5.73 -14.65 5.37
CA GLU A 242 5.92 -13.74 4.25
C GLU A 242 4.54 -13.33 3.68
N PRO A 243 4.35 -12.05 3.30
CA PRO A 243 3.13 -11.60 2.62
C PRO A 243 2.95 -12.35 1.30
N ARG A 244 1.70 -12.64 0.93
CA ARG A 244 1.36 -13.40 -0.29
C ARG A 244 0.14 -12.87 -1.05
N ARG A 245 -0.59 -11.93 -0.46
CA ARG A 245 -1.84 -11.42 -1.05
C ARG A 245 -1.63 -10.05 -1.67
N LEU A 246 -0.71 -9.28 -1.12
CA LEU A 246 -0.39 -7.94 -1.55
C LEU A 246 0.95 -7.86 -2.28
N ASP A 247 1.80 -8.89 -2.26
CA ASP A 247 3.15 -8.89 -2.84
C ASP A 247 3.16 -8.67 -4.37
N ASP A 248 2.12 -9.13 -5.06
CA ASP A 248 1.94 -8.87 -6.50
C ASP A 248 1.49 -7.44 -6.83
N LEU A 249 1.16 -6.62 -5.82
CA LEU A 249 0.81 -5.22 -6.01
C LEU A 249 2.08 -4.37 -6.09
N HIS A 250 2.04 -3.29 -6.85
CA HIS A 250 3.10 -2.29 -6.87
C HIS A 250 3.38 -1.72 -5.47
N GLN A 251 2.32 -1.46 -4.69
CA GLN A 251 2.42 -1.02 -3.30
C GLN A 251 2.74 -2.19 -2.33
N GLY A 252 2.71 -3.43 -2.82
CA GLY A 252 3.10 -4.66 -2.13
C GLY A 252 4.56 -4.74 -1.74
N ASP A 253 5.42 -4.07 -2.51
CA ASP A 253 6.85 -3.98 -2.20
C ASP A 253 7.10 -3.43 -0.80
N ALA A 254 6.26 -2.50 -0.35
CA ALA A 254 6.39 -1.90 0.95
C ALA A 254 6.18 -2.93 2.09
N ILE A 255 5.26 -3.89 1.92
CA ILE A 255 5.04 -4.95 2.92
C ILE A 255 6.14 -6.02 2.89
N VAL A 256 6.70 -6.32 1.70
CA VAL A 256 7.86 -7.23 1.58
C VAL A 256 9.09 -6.62 2.25
N LEU A 257 9.34 -5.32 2.05
CA LEU A 257 10.44 -4.61 2.70
C LEU A 257 10.23 -4.53 4.23
N LEU A 258 8.98 -4.38 4.68
CA LEU A 258 8.65 -4.47 6.10
C LEU A 258 8.99 -5.85 6.68
N ASP A 259 8.68 -6.97 5.98
CA ASP A 259 9.07 -8.32 6.42
C ASP A 259 10.58 -8.46 6.56
N ARG A 260 11.34 -8.02 5.55
CA ARG A 260 12.81 -8.05 5.60
C ARG A 260 13.36 -7.24 6.77
N ALA A 261 12.86 -6.03 6.99
CA ALA A 261 13.25 -5.20 8.12
C ALA A 261 12.90 -5.86 9.46
N MET A 262 11.73 -6.49 9.56
CA MET A 262 11.33 -7.21 10.77
C MET A 262 12.25 -8.39 11.07
N ARG A 263 12.66 -9.17 10.06
CA ARG A 263 13.61 -10.28 10.24
C ARG A 263 14.98 -9.78 10.67
N ALA A 264 15.50 -8.74 10.01
CA ALA A 264 16.80 -8.16 10.34
C ALA A 264 16.88 -7.62 11.78
N VAL A 265 15.82 -6.97 12.27
CA VAL A 265 15.81 -6.44 13.65
C VAL A 265 15.50 -7.54 14.68
N ARG A 266 14.70 -8.57 14.31
CA ARG A 266 14.39 -9.69 15.20
C ARG A 266 15.64 -10.47 15.59
N ASP A 267 16.60 -10.62 14.67
CA ASP A 267 17.86 -11.30 14.93
C ASP A 267 18.72 -10.56 15.96
N ALA A 268 18.56 -9.24 16.11
CA ALA A 268 19.29 -8.42 17.07
C ALA A 268 18.67 -8.45 18.48
N ASP A 269 17.34 -8.27 18.59
CA ASP A 269 16.68 -7.99 19.88
C ASP A 269 15.69 -9.09 20.33
N GLY A 270 15.44 -10.11 19.50
CA GLY A 270 14.49 -11.20 19.78
C GLY A 270 13.01 -10.77 19.91
N ARG A 271 12.74 -9.46 19.91
CA ARG A 271 11.41 -8.84 19.99
C ARG A 271 11.40 -7.56 19.16
N THR A 272 10.68 -7.58 18.05
CA THR A 272 10.54 -6.43 17.16
C THR A 272 9.08 -6.20 16.84
N THR A 273 8.62 -4.96 17.04
CA THR A 273 7.29 -4.55 16.58
C THR A 273 7.35 -4.08 15.12
N MET A 274 6.23 -4.18 14.40
CA MET A 274 6.18 -3.67 13.03
C MET A 274 6.48 -2.17 12.96
N ALA A 275 6.01 -1.39 13.94
CA ALA A 275 6.34 0.03 14.03
C ALA A 275 7.85 0.26 14.16
N THR A 276 8.54 -0.50 15.01
CA THR A 276 10.01 -0.42 15.14
C THR A 276 10.68 -0.75 13.81
N ALA A 277 10.32 -1.88 13.17
CA ALA A 277 10.87 -2.25 11.87
C ALA A 277 10.61 -1.19 10.80
N SER A 278 9.44 -0.56 10.81
CA SER A 278 9.09 0.49 9.86
C SER A 278 10.00 1.71 9.94
N THR A 279 10.60 2.01 11.10
CA THR A 279 11.52 3.16 11.24
C THR A 279 12.83 2.98 10.46
N TYR A 280 13.20 1.75 10.15
CA TYR A 280 14.36 1.41 9.33
C TYR A 280 14.07 1.46 7.82
N LEU A 281 12.81 1.63 7.42
CA LEU A 281 12.42 1.74 6.02
C LEU A 281 12.62 3.17 5.51
N PRO A 282 12.99 3.36 4.23
CA PRO A 282 13.01 4.68 3.61
C PRO A 282 11.69 5.44 3.74
N GLY A 283 11.76 6.77 3.73
CA GLY A 283 10.59 7.65 3.87
C GLY A 283 9.44 7.31 2.89
N PRO A 284 9.72 7.15 1.59
CA PRO A 284 8.71 6.74 0.62
C PRO A 284 8.07 5.38 0.96
N VAL A 285 8.84 4.39 1.43
CA VAL A 285 8.31 3.05 1.75
C VAL A 285 7.30 3.16 2.89
N ARG A 286 7.62 3.96 3.92
CA ARG A 286 6.69 4.21 5.03
C ARG A 286 5.40 4.90 4.56
N GLN A 287 5.50 5.82 3.60
CA GLN A 287 4.32 6.46 3.01
C GLN A 287 3.45 5.47 2.25
N HIS A 288 4.05 4.54 1.48
CA HIS A 288 3.31 3.49 0.81
C HIS A 288 2.64 2.52 1.78
N LEU A 289 3.34 2.11 2.85
CA LEU A 289 2.74 1.31 3.94
C LEU A 289 1.54 2.02 4.56
N ALA A 290 1.64 3.32 4.82
CA ALA A 290 0.50 4.10 5.31
C ALA A 290 -0.63 4.20 4.27
N GLY A 291 -0.29 4.29 2.99
CA GLY A 291 -1.22 4.30 1.87
C GLY A 291 -2.06 3.01 1.76
N LEU A 292 -1.48 1.85 2.08
CA LEU A 292 -2.20 0.56 2.09
C LEU A 292 -3.39 0.59 3.07
N ALA A 293 -3.25 1.26 4.21
CA ALA A 293 -4.36 1.35 5.17
C ALA A 293 -5.48 2.30 4.73
N GLY A 294 -5.21 3.21 3.79
CA GLY A 294 -6.07 4.35 3.48
C GLY A 294 -6.69 4.38 2.09
N SER A 295 -6.20 3.56 1.16
CA SER A 295 -6.60 3.53 -0.26
C SER A 295 -6.53 2.11 -0.82
N VAL A 296 -7.31 1.84 -1.87
CA VAL A 296 -7.22 0.58 -2.63
C VAL A 296 -6.30 0.81 -3.83
N PRO A 297 -5.19 0.06 -3.95
CA PRO A 297 -4.33 0.08 -5.13
C PRO A 297 -5.08 -0.22 -6.44
N GLU A 298 -4.71 0.47 -7.53
CA GLU A 298 -5.39 0.33 -8.82
C GLU A 298 -5.28 -1.09 -9.41
N ASP A 299 -4.10 -1.68 -9.25
CA ASP A 299 -3.76 -3.02 -9.68
C ASP A 299 -4.47 -4.12 -8.87
N PHE A 300 -4.99 -3.82 -7.68
CA PHE A 300 -5.73 -4.81 -6.88
C PHE A 300 -6.99 -5.32 -7.57
N GLU A 301 -7.66 -4.49 -8.37
CA GLU A 301 -8.83 -4.93 -9.15
C GLU A 301 -8.46 -6.03 -10.16
N ARG A 302 -7.21 -6.03 -10.65
CA ARG A 302 -6.73 -6.99 -11.65
C ARG A 302 -6.44 -8.36 -11.02
N LEU A 303 -6.02 -8.41 -9.76
CA LEU A 303 -5.79 -9.66 -9.02
C LEU A 303 -7.07 -10.43 -8.69
N GLY A 304 -8.23 -9.75 -8.71
CA GLY A 304 -9.51 -10.33 -8.33
C GLY A 304 -10.37 -10.89 -9.48
N ARG A 305 -9.85 -10.89 -10.71
CA ARG A 305 -10.52 -11.39 -11.93
C ARG A 305 -10.01 -12.74 -12.37
#